data_AF-A0A8R1EEH5-F1
#
_entry.id   AF-A0A8R1EEH5-F1
#
_cell.length_a   1.000
_cell.length_b   1.000
_cell.length_c   1.000
_cell.angle_alpha   90.00
_cell.angle_beta   90.00
_cell.angle_gamma   90.00
#
_symmetry.space_group_name_H-M   'P 1'
#
loop_
_entity.id
_entity.type
_entity.pdbx_description
1 polymer ?
#
loop_
_entity_poly.entity_id
_entity_poly.type
_entity_poly.pdbx_seq_one_letter_code
_entity_poly.pdbx_strand_id
1 'polypeptide(L)'
;MTYGCETWTSKESDTKRLQRAVSNMFEIAGCDPLDMEKQVLRRKLKWAGHVSRMKYDRWAKIVSEWDPRGSARPRGRPPKRWADDITDSIKIFIHNEALRGNLGHGRRRHGVLKSTS
;
A
#
# COMPACT_ATOMS: atom_id res chain seq x y z
N MET A 1 10.57 36.35 -0.45
CA MET A 1 9.69 35.17 -0.57
C MET A 1 10.54 34.03 -1.13
N THR A 2 11.21 33.29 -0.26
CA THR A 2 12.26 32.30 -0.64
C THR A 2 11.91 30.95 -0.05
N TYR A 3 11.11 30.17 -0.78
CA TYR A 3 10.80 28.78 -0.45
C TYR A 3 11.01 27.93 -1.70
N GLY A 4 12.20 28.04 -2.31
CA GLY A 4 12.47 27.50 -3.65
C GLY A 4 13.35 26.25 -3.69
N CYS A 5 14.10 25.90 -2.64
CA CYS A 5 15.16 24.88 -2.75
C CYS A 5 15.47 24.10 -1.45
N GLU A 6 14.51 23.93 -0.53
CA GLU A 6 14.74 23.01 0.59
C GLU A 6 14.34 21.58 0.18
N THR A 7 15.34 20.70 0.05
CA THR A 7 15.11 19.26 -0.12
C THR A 7 14.89 18.69 1.27
N TRP A 8 13.63 18.40 1.64
CA TRP A 8 13.27 17.80 2.92
C TRP A 8 13.72 16.33 2.97
N THR A 9 15.02 16.09 3.08
CA THR A 9 15.54 14.75 3.35
C THR A 9 15.21 14.40 4.80
N SER A 10 14.23 13.51 4.98
CA SER A 10 13.83 13.01 6.29
C SER A 10 15.01 12.29 6.94
N LYS A 11 15.33 12.64 8.19
CA LYS A 11 16.41 11.97 8.94
C LYS A 11 15.92 10.61 9.42
N GLU A 12 16.84 9.70 9.73
CA GLU A 12 16.49 8.39 10.31
C GLU A 12 15.72 8.52 11.64
N SER A 13 15.95 9.61 12.39
CA SER A 13 15.15 9.94 13.57
C SER A 13 13.68 10.24 13.24
N ASP A 14 13.43 10.87 12.10
CA ASP A 14 12.10 11.27 11.67
C ASP A 14 11.33 10.04 11.18
N THR A 15 12.00 9.14 10.46
CA THR A 15 11.40 7.85 10.07
C THR A 15 11.08 6.99 11.29
N LYS A 16 11.97 6.93 12.29
CA LYS A 16 11.72 6.23 13.58
C LYS A 16 10.56 6.85 14.35
N ARG A 17 10.45 8.18 14.36
CA ARG A 17 9.32 8.90 14.97
C ARG A 17 8.00 8.57 14.28
N LEU A 18 7.99 8.56 12.95
CA LEU A 18 6.82 8.19 12.16
C LEU A 18 6.43 6.74 12.40
N GLN A 19 7.38 5.81 12.42
CA GLN A 19 7.14 4.41 12.75
C GLN A 19 6.50 4.27 14.13
N ARG A 20 7.03 4.95 15.15
CA ARG A 20 6.49 4.91 16.51
C ARG A 20 5.09 5.50 16.62
N ALA A 21 4.83 6.61 15.93
CA ALA A 21 3.50 7.22 15.88
C ALA A 21 2.49 6.28 15.24
N VAL A 22 2.89 5.63 14.14
CA VAL A 22 2.08 4.64 13.44
C VAL A 22 1.83 3.40 14.33
N SER A 23 2.84 2.89 15.02
CA SER A 23 2.70 1.80 16.02
C SER A 23 1.75 2.15 17.16
N ASN A 24 1.89 3.33 17.77
CA ASN A 24 0.98 3.78 18.84
C ASN A 24 -0.46 3.95 18.34
N MET A 25 -0.65 4.46 17.12
CA MET A 25 -1.99 4.53 16.52
C MET A 25 -2.61 3.13 16.35
N PHE A 26 -1.81 2.09 16.08
CA PHE A 26 -2.30 0.71 15.99
C PHE A 26 -2.72 0.14 17.34
N GLU A 27 -1.91 0.38 18.38
CA GLU A 27 -2.24 -0.04 19.76
C GLU A 27 -3.57 0.57 20.23
N ILE A 28 -3.80 1.85 19.94
CA ILE A 28 -5.03 2.56 20.30
C ILE A 28 -6.24 2.04 19.51
N ALA A 29 -6.06 1.75 18.22
CA ALA A 29 -7.15 1.30 17.35
C ALA A 29 -7.50 -0.20 17.52
N GLY A 30 -6.71 -0.97 18.28
CA GLY A 30 -6.88 -2.40 18.45
C GLY A 30 -6.78 -3.18 17.13
N CYS A 31 -6.01 -2.68 16.17
CA CYS A 31 -5.92 -3.24 14.83
C CYS A 31 -4.56 -3.94 14.62
N ASP A 32 -4.58 -5.19 14.16
CA ASP A 32 -3.37 -5.92 13.85
C ASP A 32 -2.61 -5.24 12.68
N PRO A 33 -1.30 -4.94 12.83
CA PRO A 33 -0.53 -4.25 11.79
C PRO A 33 -0.56 -4.96 10.42
N LEU A 34 -0.61 -6.30 10.42
CA LEU A 34 -0.67 -7.12 9.20
C LEU A 34 -2.02 -7.02 8.45
N ASP A 35 -3.10 -6.65 9.15
CA ASP A 35 -4.40 -6.43 8.52
C ASP A 35 -4.47 -5.05 7.85
N MET A 36 -3.78 -4.06 8.42
CA MET A 36 -3.76 -2.70 7.86
C MET A 36 -3.04 -2.60 6.51
N GLU A 37 -1.91 -3.30 6.31
CA GLU A 37 -1.25 -3.33 5.00
C GLU A 37 -2.20 -3.84 3.91
N LYS A 38 -2.99 -4.87 4.24
CA LYS A 38 -4.02 -5.40 3.34
C LYS A 38 -5.14 -4.40 3.10
N GLN A 39 -5.61 -3.70 4.13
CA GLN A 39 -6.63 -2.66 3.99
C GLN A 39 -6.15 -1.48 3.15
N VAL A 40 -4.92 -1.00 3.38
CA VAL A 40 -4.30 0.07 2.60
C VAL A 40 -4.15 -0.38 1.14
N LEU A 41 -3.64 -1.58 0.91
CA LEU A 41 -3.49 -2.14 -0.44
C LEU A 41 -4.85 -2.25 -1.14
N ARG A 42 -5.88 -2.74 -0.45
CA ARG A 42 -7.24 -2.86 -0.99
C ARG A 42 -7.85 -1.50 -1.33
N ARG A 43 -7.63 -0.48 -0.49
CA ARG A 43 -8.08 0.90 -0.75
C ARG A 43 -7.33 1.51 -1.95
N LYS A 44 -6.01 1.32 -2.03
CA LYS A 44 -5.20 1.73 -3.18
C LYS A 44 -5.70 1.10 -4.48
N LEU A 45 -5.94 -0.21 -4.51
CA LEU A 45 -6.44 -0.91 -5.69
C LEU A 45 -7.88 -0.50 -6.05
N LYS A 46 -8.74 -0.24 -5.06
CA LYS A 46 -10.08 0.30 -5.30
C LYS A 46 -10.03 1.67 -5.98
N TRP A 47 -9.16 2.56 -5.51
CA TRP A 47 -8.92 3.86 -6.12
C TRP A 47 -8.35 3.72 -7.54
N ALA A 48 -7.32 2.87 -7.73
CA ALA A 48 -6.71 2.64 -9.03
C ALA A 48 -7.73 2.11 -10.06
N GLY A 49 -8.59 1.17 -9.64
CA GLY A 49 -9.68 0.68 -10.49
C GLY A 49 -10.70 1.76 -10.81
N HIS A 50 -11.01 2.65 -9.86
CA HIS A 50 -11.90 3.79 -10.10
C HIS A 50 -11.31 4.75 -11.13
N VAL A 51 -10.04 5.15 -10.96
CA VAL A 51 -9.31 6.01 -11.91
C VAL A 51 -9.25 5.36 -13.29
N SER A 52 -8.95 4.06 -13.38
CA SER A 52 -8.88 3.35 -14.65
C SER A 52 -10.17 3.45 -15.49
N ARG A 53 -11.34 3.46 -14.84
CA ARG A 53 -12.66 3.60 -15.49
C ARG A 53 -13.07 5.05 -15.79
N MET A 54 -12.32 6.04 -15.31
CA MET A 54 -12.60 7.45 -15.62
C MET A 54 -12.31 7.77 -17.08
N LYS A 55 -13.03 8.78 -17.60
CA LYS A 55 -12.69 9.42 -18.87
C LYS A 55 -11.32 10.12 -18.77
N TYR A 56 -10.63 10.21 -19.91
CA TYR A 56 -9.26 10.74 -20.02
C TYR A 56 -9.16 12.27 -19.86
N ASP A 57 -10.28 12.97 -19.70
CA ASP A 57 -10.35 14.40 -19.41
C ASP A 57 -10.05 14.75 -17.95
N ARG A 58 -10.00 13.74 -17.06
CA ARG A 58 -9.75 13.92 -15.63
C ARG A 58 -8.26 13.93 -15.32
N TRP A 59 -7.80 14.94 -14.60
CA TRP A 59 -6.41 15.05 -14.12
C TRP A 59 -5.87 13.78 -13.45
N ALA A 60 -6.69 13.10 -12.64
CA ALA A 60 -6.27 11.86 -11.98
C ALA A 60 -5.92 10.74 -12.98
N LYS A 61 -6.69 10.60 -14.07
CA LYS A 61 -6.45 9.63 -15.15
C LYS A 61 -5.22 10.02 -15.96
N ILE A 62 -5.15 11.29 -16.35
CA ILE A 62 -4.00 11.85 -17.08
C ILE A 62 -2.73 11.61 -16.28
N VAL A 63 -2.60 12.13 -15.06
CA VAL A 63 -1.36 12.02 -14.26
C VAL A 63 -0.97 10.57 -13.98
N SER A 64 -1.93 9.68 -13.77
CA SER A 64 -1.63 8.26 -13.47
C SER A 64 -1.04 7.53 -14.69
N GLU A 65 -1.50 7.87 -15.90
CA GLU A 65 -1.08 7.23 -17.15
C GLU A 65 -0.01 8.03 -17.91
N TRP A 66 0.18 9.30 -17.55
CA TRP A 66 1.01 10.24 -18.27
C TRP A 66 2.48 9.87 -18.20
N ASP A 67 3.12 9.97 -19.35
CA ASP A 67 4.55 9.81 -19.53
C ASP A 67 5.15 11.09 -20.15
N PRO A 68 5.82 11.93 -19.35
CA PRO A 68 6.34 13.21 -19.82
C PRO A 68 7.44 13.08 -20.88
N ARG A 69 8.04 11.90 -21.07
CA ARG A 69 9.18 11.71 -21.99
C ARG A 69 8.81 11.13 -23.36
N GLY A 70 7.53 10.82 -23.59
CA GLY A 70 7.06 10.24 -24.86
C GLY A 70 7.66 8.85 -25.15
N SER A 71 7.70 8.46 -26.44
CA SER A 71 8.09 7.12 -26.90
C SER A 71 9.59 6.85 -26.93
N ALA A 72 10.43 7.87 -26.70
CA ALA A 72 11.87 7.71 -26.74
C ALA A 72 12.34 6.88 -25.53
N ARG A 73 12.90 5.69 -25.79
CA ARG A 73 13.43 4.83 -24.72
C ARG A 73 14.60 5.55 -24.02
N PRO A 74 14.52 5.80 -22.71
CA PRO A 74 15.66 6.33 -21.97
C PRO A 74 16.81 5.32 -22.01
N ARG A 75 18.05 5.80 -22.09
CA ARG A 75 19.22 4.94 -21.86
C ARG A 75 19.30 4.61 -20.36
N GLY A 76 19.39 3.32 -20.03
CA GLY A 76 19.43 2.83 -18.65
C GLY A 76 18.05 2.39 -18.12
N ARG A 77 17.92 2.25 -16.80
CA ARG A 77 16.67 1.80 -16.15
C ARG A 77 15.60 2.89 -16.29
N PRO A 78 14.40 2.56 -16.82
CA PRO A 78 13.29 3.51 -16.86
C PRO A 78 12.94 4.00 -15.44
N PRO A 79 12.57 5.29 -15.29
CA PRO A 79 12.09 5.82 -14.02
C PRO A 79 10.76 5.13 -13.64
N LYS A 80 10.58 4.85 -12.34
CA LYS A 80 9.35 4.22 -11.84
C LYS A 80 8.16 5.15 -12.05
N ARG A 81 7.14 4.66 -12.75
CA ARG A 81 5.87 5.37 -13.02
C ARG A 81 4.83 5.03 -11.97
N TRP A 82 3.77 5.84 -11.89
CA TRP A 82 2.59 5.54 -11.07
C TRP A 82 1.91 4.22 -11.48
N ALA A 83 1.85 3.93 -12.79
CA ALA A 83 1.35 2.66 -13.31
C ALA A 83 2.17 1.45 -12.82
N ASP A 84 3.49 1.61 -12.66
CA ASP A 84 4.35 0.54 -12.13
C ASP A 84 4.03 0.25 -10.67
N ASP A 85 3.74 1.27 -9.86
CA ASP A 85 3.36 1.09 -8.45
C ASP A 85 2.02 0.37 -8.28
N ILE A 86 1.04 0.67 -9.15
CA ILE A 86 -0.23 -0.06 -9.22
C ILE A 86 0.02 -1.52 -9.62
N THR A 87 0.91 -1.75 -10.59
CA THR A 87 1.26 -3.10 -11.05
C THR A 87 1.95 -3.92 -9.96
N ASP A 88 2.89 -3.32 -9.22
CA ASP A 88 3.53 -3.94 -8.07
C ASP A 88 2.52 -4.25 -6.96
N SER A 89 1.60 -3.32 -6.69
CA SER A 89 0.51 -3.50 -5.72
C SER A 89 -0.39 -4.70 -6.08
N ILE A 90 -0.70 -4.90 -7.37
CA ILE A 90 -1.49 -6.05 -7.84
C ILE A 90 -0.71 -7.35 -7.63
N LYS A 91 0.60 -7.39 -7.94
CA LYS A 91 1.43 -8.58 -7.72
C LYS A 91 1.46 -8.98 -6.25
N ILE A 92 1.65 -8.02 -5.35
CA ILE A 92 1.64 -8.23 -3.90
C ILE A 92 0.27 -8.76 -3.45
N PHE A 93 -0.82 -8.18 -3.95
CA PHE A 93 -2.17 -8.60 -3.61
C PHE A 93 -2.44 -10.06 -4.03
N ILE A 94 -2.11 -10.42 -5.28
CA ILE A 94 -2.29 -11.78 -5.81
C ILE A 94 -1.42 -12.78 -5.04
N HIS A 95 -0.16 -12.45 -4.77
CA HIS A 95 0.73 -13.29 -3.99
C HIS A 95 0.16 -13.54 -2.58
N ASN A 96 -0.30 -12.48 -1.91
CA ASN A 96 -0.91 -12.58 -0.60
C ASN A 96 -2.19 -13.42 -0.59
N GLU A 97 -3.05 -13.28 -1.60
CA GLU A 97 -4.27 -14.10 -1.76
C GLU A 97 -3.93 -15.58 -2.03
N ALA A 98 -2.94 -15.86 -2.87
CA ALA A 98 -2.49 -17.22 -3.15
C ALA A 98 -1.95 -17.92 -1.88
N LEU A 99 -1.24 -17.19 -1.01
CA LEU A 99 -0.81 -17.69 0.30
C LEU A 99 -1.99 -17.99 1.25
N ARG A 100 -3.16 -17.35 1.09
CA ARG A 100 -4.36 -17.64 1.90
C ARG A 100 -5.01 -18.97 1.53
N GLY A 101 -4.94 -19.38 0.25
CA GLY A 101 -5.43 -20.68 -0.21
C GLY A 101 -4.68 -21.86 0.43
N ASN A 102 -3.44 -21.64 0.86
CA ASN A 102 -2.58 -22.66 1.48
C ASN A 102 -2.68 -22.71 3.02
N LEU A 103 -3.25 -21.68 3.66
CA LEU A 103 -3.55 -21.68 5.09
C LEU A 103 -4.99 -22.12 5.30
N GLY A 104 -5.23 -23.42 5.07
CA GLY A 104 -6.49 -24.09 5.33
C GLY A 104 -7.00 -23.80 6.75
N HIS A 105 -8.30 -23.51 6.85
CA HIS A 105 -9.03 -23.28 8.08
C HIS A 105 -8.90 -24.45 9.08
N GLY A 106 -7.88 -24.39 9.93
CA GLY A 106 -7.89 -25.09 11.22
C GLY A 106 -8.73 -24.34 12.23
N ARG A 107 -10.03 -24.66 12.32
CA ARG A 107 -10.89 -24.26 13.45
C ARG A 107 -10.26 -24.78 14.76
N ARG A 108 -9.50 -23.93 15.47
CA ARG A 108 -9.11 -24.21 16.86
C ARG A 108 -10.35 -24.04 17.74
N ARG A 109 -11.05 -25.15 18.01
CA ARG A 109 -12.03 -25.23 19.10
C ARG A 109 -11.27 -25.09 20.41
N HIS A 110 -11.28 -23.92 21.04
CA HIS A 110 -10.95 -23.83 22.46
C HIS A 110 -12.14 -24.40 23.25
N GLY A 111 -12.03 -25.69 23.59
CA GLY A 111 -12.91 -26.30 24.58
C GLY A 111 -12.58 -25.73 25.95
N VAL A 112 -13.54 -25.03 26.55
CA VAL A 112 -13.52 -24.68 27.98
C VAL A 112 -13.84 -25.96 28.75
N LEU A 113 -12.83 -26.59 29.35
CA LEU A 113 -13.06 -27.59 30.40
C LEU A 113 -13.58 -26.84 31.64
N LYS A 114 -14.86 -27.01 31.95
CA LYS A 114 -15.38 -26.69 33.28
C LYS A 114 -14.96 -27.82 34.22
N SER A 115 -14.09 -27.52 35.17
CA SER A 115 -13.86 -28.36 36.35
C SER A 115 -15.05 -28.21 37.29
N THR A 116 -15.84 -29.27 37.45
CA THR A 116 -16.76 -29.39 38.59
C THR A 116 -15.95 -29.85 39.80
N SER A 117 -16.02 -29.08 40.89
CA SER A 117 -15.67 -29.53 42.23
C SER A 117 -16.94 -29.85 43.01
#